data_AF-A0A2A6RLI5-F1
#
_entry.id   AF-A0A2A6RLI5-F1
#
_cell.length_a   1.000
_cell.length_b   1.000
_cell.length_c   1.000
_cell.angle_alpha   90.00
_cell.angle_beta   90.00
_cell.angle_gamma   90.00
#
_symmetry.space_group_name_H-M   'P 1'
#
loop_
_entity.id
_entity.type
_entity.pdbx_description
1 polymer ?
#
loop_
_entity_poly.entity_id
_entity_poly.type
_entity_poly.pdbx_seq_one_letter_code
_entity_poly.pdbx_strand_id
1 'polypeptide(L)'
;MTTTLPPLEPVIACCQAERSAFRQTGERHSPCCVQVFRRAFAGDQQAWMAIDTIFHPMINKWVLDALSATGNPNLLDAETLQDVIQEAKSILGRVGPQRPDLFIGDELGRLLKFWATCTKRAVLIQLRWQRRHIDDDIPLEPYHALPPSDADLAISLQTLLATILITAEERLVFELLMVQGYKPAEIAARFPERFADVGRVYALAQRIRRRCWANPELRQLAGIRGDAPAGTDSANLAAIDQNSSNPSAAASSSRKKVRGPTSLEMRINSSSKEGSAMNIPCELDEASLFDYVTGFAPVEVRAAVEANLACLVRAQTIAAEVAQVEELFYRYGCPAPEQLVAYQEDQLEGTARLVFKRHLATCAHCQAELALLAHFDAVPLDQPGPLAQVRQVVEAILQPALTLQLRGQAQIYSTPQVLITLSLRHMARSSPRWTLTGELSAPDGSPFMGTIEEVRLAATAGPDQPAELDEDGTFTLRNLAAGRYQLIIVTTDLELLIKALIIGEVDAD
;
A
#
# COMPACT_ATOMS: atom_id res chain seq x y z
N MET A 1 -6.36 45.66 19.45
CA MET A 1 -5.55 46.02 18.28
C MET A 1 -5.65 44.85 17.31
N THR A 2 -6.41 45.00 16.22
CA THR A 2 -6.49 44.00 15.15
C THR A 2 -5.19 44.08 14.36
N THR A 3 -4.26 43.19 14.63
CA THR A 3 -3.04 43.04 13.83
C THR A 3 -3.48 42.50 12.47
N THR A 4 -3.55 43.38 11.47
CA THR A 4 -3.91 42.99 10.11
C THR A 4 -2.85 42.01 9.61
N LEU A 5 -3.24 40.75 9.41
CA LEU A 5 -2.35 39.74 8.82
C LEU A 5 -1.96 40.21 7.40
N PRO A 6 -0.69 40.06 6.99
CA PRO A 6 -0.28 40.43 5.63
C PRO A 6 -1.09 39.62 4.57
N PRO A 7 -1.15 40.06 3.31
CA PRO A 7 -1.69 39.22 2.23
C PRO A 7 -0.96 37.87 2.16
N LEU A 8 -1.67 36.81 1.74
CA LEU A 8 -1.14 35.44 1.75
C LEU A 8 -0.16 35.18 0.61
N GLU A 9 -0.40 35.73 -0.59
CA GLU A 9 0.40 35.45 -1.78
C GLU A 9 1.90 35.80 -1.61
N PRO A 10 2.28 36.96 -1.03
CA PRO A 10 3.69 37.26 -0.79
C PRO A 10 4.36 36.30 0.20
N VAL A 11 3.60 35.78 1.18
CA VAL A 11 4.11 34.81 2.15
C VAL A 11 4.35 33.45 1.49
N ILE A 12 3.47 33.04 0.57
CA ILE A 12 3.63 31.82 -0.23
C ILE A 12 4.88 31.93 -1.12
N ALA A 13 5.03 33.03 -1.87
CA ALA A 13 6.18 33.25 -2.74
C ALA A 13 7.50 33.28 -1.95
N CYS A 14 7.50 33.92 -0.78
CA CYS A 14 8.63 33.91 0.14
C CYS A 14 8.95 32.49 0.65
N CYS A 15 7.95 31.69 1.03
CA CYS A 15 8.18 30.30 1.44
C CYS A 15 8.78 29.45 0.31
N GLN A 16 8.31 29.61 -0.93
CA GLN A 16 8.90 28.94 -2.09
C GLN A 16 10.38 29.31 -2.27
N ALA A 17 10.72 30.60 -2.13
CA ALA A 17 12.10 31.07 -2.18
C ALA A 17 12.95 30.49 -1.03
N GLU A 18 12.44 30.46 0.20
CA GLU A 18 13.10 29.83 1.36
C GLU A 18 13.36 28.33 1.12
N ARG A 19 12.40 27.59 0.54
CA ARG A 19 12.58 26.17 0.22
C ARG A 19 13.61 25.95 -0.88
N SER A 20 13.66 26.81 -1.89
CA SER A 20 14.68 26.78 -2.93
C SER A 20 16.07 27.11 -2.37
N ALA A 21 16.17 28.13 -1.52
CA ALA A 21 17.41 28.50 -0.84
C ALA A 21 17.90 27.37 0.08
N PHE A 22 17.01 26.76 0.87
CA PHE A 22 17.35 25.61 1.73
C PHE A 22 17.99 24.46 0.95
N ARG A 23 17.51 24.17 -0.26
CA ARG A 23 18.11 23.13 -1.12
C ARG A 23 19.54 23.49 -1.57
N GLN A 24 19.84 24.77 -1.71
CA GLN A 24 21.15 25.26 -2.16
C GLN A 24 22.14 25.43 -1.01
N THR A 25 21.69 25.99 0.12
CA THR A 25 22.55 26.46 1.22
C THR A 25 22.42 25.63 2.49
N GLY A 26 21.35 24.85 2.64
CA GLY A 26 21.00 24.15 3.89
C GLY A 26 20.47 25.07 4.99
N GLU A 27 20.11 26.33 4.68
CA GLU A 27 19.64 27.31 5.66
C GLU A 27 18.29 26.94 6.27
N ARG A 28 18.28 26.54 7.55
CA ARG A 28 17.10 25.98 8.24
C ARG A 28 16.07 27.01 8.70
N HIS A 29 16.40 28.29 8.61
CA HIS A 29 15.51 29.37 9.00
C HIS A 29 14.50 29.61 7.87
N SER A 30 13.20 29.45 8.15
CA SER A 30 12.15 29.59 7.11
C SER A 30 10.89 30.24 7.70
N PRO A 31 10.99 31.51 8.14
CA PRO A 31 9.88 32.23 8.77
C PRO A 31 8.63 32.33 7.90
N CYS A 32 8.78 32.51 6.58
CA CYS A 32 7.64 32.58 5.67
C CYS A 32 6.92 31.24 5.60
N CYS A 33 7.64 30.12 5.47
CA CYS A 33 7.01 28.80 5.49
C CYS A 33 6.28 28.51 6.80
N VAL A 34 6.90 28.82 7.96
CA VAL A 34 6.26 28.67 9.26
C VAL A 34 4.98 29.52 9.33
N GLN A 35 4.99 30.72 8.77
CA GLN A 35 3.80 31.58 8.70
C GLN A 35 2.68 31.01 7.82
N VAL A 36 2.98 30.33 6.71
CA VAL A 36 1.96 29.63 5.91
C VAL A 36 1.29 28.54 6.76
N PHE A 37 2.05 27.74 7.51
CA PHE A 37 1.48 26.72 8.40
C PHE A 37 0.64 27.31 9.53
N ARG A 38 1.09 28.40 10.16
CA ARG A 38 0.29 29.11 11.19
C ARG A 38 -1.07 29.53 10.64
N ARG A 39 -1.15 30.02 9.40
CA ARG A 39 -2.42 30.39 8.75
C ARG A 39 -3.29 29.17 8.42
N ALA A 40 -2.68 28.12 7.87
CA ALA A 40 -3.39 26.89 7.58
C ALA A 40 -4.04 26.31 8.84
N PHE A 41 -3.31 26.25 9.95
CA PHE A 41 -3.83 25.80 11.24
C PHE A 41 -4.86 26.76 11.86
N ALA A 42 -4.86 28.04 11.47
CA ALA A 42 -5.92 28.99 11.79
C ALA A 42 -7.18 28.85 10.90
N GLY A 43 -7.21 27.88 9.98
CA GLY A 43 -8.36 27.57 9.13
C GLY A 43 -8.32 28.20 7.73
N ASP A 44 -7.20 28.81 7.32
CA ASP A 44 -7.04 29.36 5.97
C ASP A 44 -6.85 28.24 4.93
N GLN A 45 -7.86 28.04 4.08
CA GLN A 45 -7.85 26.99 3.05
C GLN A 45 -6.84 27.26 1.94
N GLN A 46 -6.58 28.52 1.59
CA GLN A 46 -5.58 28.84 0.56
C GLN A 46 -4.17 28.52 1.08
N ALA A 47 -3.92 28.74 2.37
CA ALA A 47 -2.66 28.34 2.99
C ALA A 47 -2.49 26.81 2.99
N TRP A 48 -3.56 26.03 3.21
CA TRP A 48 -3.53 24.57 3.09
C TRP A 48 -3.23 24.10 1.66
N MET A 49 -3.81 24.75 0.64
CA MET A 49 -3.50 24.46 -0.76
C MET A 49 -2.04 24.76 -1.06
N ALA A 50 -1.52 25.89 -0.59
CA ALA A 50 -0.11 26.24 -0.77
C ALA A 50 0.83 25.23 -0.10
N ILE A 51 0.52 24.78 1.11
CA ILE A 51 1.27 23.72 1.79
C ILE A 51 1.28 22.44 0.97
N ASP A 52 0.13 22.06 0.42
CA ASP A 52 0.00 20.90 -0.45
C ASP A 52 0.95 21.03 -1.65
N THR A 53 0.83 22.11 -2.42
CA THR A 53 1.67 22.35 -3.59
C THR A 53 3.17 22.37 -3.27
N ILE A 54 3.57 23.05 -2.19
CA ILE A 54 4.98 23.25 -1.85
C ILE A 54 5.64 21.98 -1.30
N PHE A 55 4.91 21.21 -0.47
CA PHE A 55 5.49 20.10 0.29
C PHE A 55 5.10 18.71 -0.22
N HIS A 56 4.10 18.58 -1.11
CA HIS A 56 3.69 17.29 -1.67
C HIS A 56 4.84 16.48 -2.27
N PRO A 57 5.75 17.04 -3.10
CA PRO A 57 6.85 16.26 -3.69
C PRO A 57 7.79 15.66 -2.62
N MET A 58 7.97 16.35 -1.51
CA MET A 58 8.83 15.91 -0.42
C MET A 58 8.21 14.74 0.36
N ILE A 59 6.91 14.81 0.66
CA ILE A 59 6.21 13.73 1.37
C ILE A 59 6.11 12.48 0.49
N ASN A 60 5.79 12.68 -0.79
CA ASN A 60 5.74 11.61 -1.77
C ASN A 60 7.09 10.86 -1.79
N LYS A 61 8.19 11.61 -1.89
CA LYS A 61 9.54 11.05 -1.82
C LYS A 61 9.82 10.31 -0.51
N TRP A 62 9.44 10.84 0.65
CA TRP A 62 9.62 10.13 1.93
C TRP A 62 8.95 8.76 1.92
N VAL A 63 7.73 8.67 1.38
CA VAL A 63 7.01 7.40 1.27
C VAL A 63 7.71 6.47 0.29
N LEU A 64 8.04 6.94 -0.92
CA LEU A 64 8.70 6.13 -1.95
C LEU A 64 10.08 5.61 -1.53
N ASP A 65 10.90 6.45 -0.88
CA ASP A 65 12.23 6.07 -0.39
C ASP A 65 12.11 4.98 0.68
N ALA A 66 11.17 5.13 1.61
CA ALA A 66 10.94 4.15 2.66
C ALA A 66 10.41 2.80 2.11
N LEU A 67 9.51 2.84 1.12
CA LEU A 67 9.00 1.63 0.46
C LEU A 67 10.09 0.92 -0.34
N SER A 68 10.90 1.68 -1.07
CA SER A 68 12.02 1.15 -1.86
C SER A 68 13.01 0.40 -0.99
N ALA A 69 13.27 0.89 0.22
CA ALA A 69 14.17 0.24 1.19
C ALA A 69 13.66 -1.13 1.67
N THR A 70 12.35 -1.41 1.58
CA THR A 70 11.79 -2.73 1.90
C THR A 70 12.04 -3.79 0.82
N GLY A 71 12.62 -3.41 -0.32
CA GLY A 71 12.78 -4.28 -1.49
C GLY A 71 11.50 -4.46 -2.30
N ASN A 72 10.43 -3.73 -1.96
CA ASN A 72 9.17 -3.72 -2.71
C ASN A 72 8.67 -2.28 -2.91
N PRO A 73 9.21 -1.55 -3.91
CA PRO A 73 8.80 -0.17 -4.19
C PRO A 73 7.33 -0.07 -4.63
N ASN A 74 6.75 -1.15 -5.16
CA ASN A 74 5.37 -1.19 -5.66
C ASN A 74 4.38 -1.71 -4.62
N LEU A 75 4.72 -1.63 -3.33
CA LEU A 75 3.83 -2.05 -2.26
C LEU A 75 2.56 -1.17 -2.21
N LEU A 76 2.68 0.10 -2.58
CA LEU A 76 1.55 1.01 -2.78
C LEU A 76 1.44 1.35 -4.26
N ASP A 77 0.24 1.30 -4.81
CA ASP A 77 -0.04 1.90 -6.11
C ASP A 77 -0.16 3.44 -5.98
N ALA A 78 -0.32 4.12 -7.12
CA ALA A 78 -0.36 5.58 -7.17
C ALA A 78 -1.57 6.16 -6.40
N GLU A 79 -2.71 5.46 -6.41
CA GLU A 79 -3.92 5.88 -5.69
C GLU A 79 -3.72 5.76 -4.18
N THR A 80 -3.25 4.60 -3.73
CA THR A 80 -2.96 4.34 -2.33
C THR A 80 -1.90 5.28 -1.77
N LEU A 81 -0.91 5.64 -2.57
CA LEU A 81 0.11 6.62 -2.20
C LEU A 81 -0.52 8.01 -1.94
N GLN A 82 -1.51 8.42 -2.72
CA GLN A 82 -2.25 9.66 -2.47
C GLN A 82 -3.06 9.56 -1.18
N ASP A 83 -3.69 8.42 -0.90
CA ASP A 83 -4.42 8.20 0.35
C ASP A 83 -3.51 8.34 1.58
N VAL A 84 -2.30 7.80 1.52
CA VAL A 84 -1.29 7.95 2.59
C VAL A 84 -0.96 9.43 2.82
N ILE A 85 -0.74 10.19 1.74
CA ILE A 85 -0.40 11.62 1.84
C ILE A 85 -1.57 12.40 2.43
N GLN A 86 -2.80 12.11 2.01
CA GLN A 86 -4.00 12.76 2.54
C GLN A 86 -4.23 12.41 4.02
N GLU A 87 -4.03 11.14 4.42
CA GLU A 87 -4.15 10.74 5.82
C GLU A 87 -3.06 11.41 6.67
N ALA A 88 -1.81 11.48 6.20
CA ALA A 88 -0.73 12.19 6.89
C ALA A 88 -1.07 13.67 7.11
N LYS A 89 -1.64 14.32 6.09
CA LYS A 89 -2.11 15.71 6.15
C LYS A 89 -3.30 15.88 7.10
N SER A 90 -4.25 14.96 7.08
CA SER A 90 -5.40 14.91 8.00
C SER A 90 -4.93 14.82 9.46
N ILE A 91 -3.98 13.93 9.74
CA ILE A 91 -3.36 13.80 11.08
C ILE A 91 -2.65 15.11 11.46
N LEU A 92 -1.85 15.69 10.56
CA LEU A 92 -1.16 16.96 10.79
C LEU A 92 -2.15 18.10 11.11
N GLY A 93 -3.22 18.24 10.34
CA GLY A 93 -4.22 19.29 10.53
C GLY A 93 -5.02 19.13 11.82
N ARG A 94 -5.28 17.89 12.26
CA ARG A 94 -6.00 17.60 13.50
C ARG A 94 -5.14 17.81 14.76
N VAL A 95 -3.88 17.37 14.72
CA VAL A 95 -3.00 17.34 15.91
C VAL A 95 -2.08 18.57 15.98
N GLY A 96 -1.64 19.11 14.85
CA GLY A 96 -0.72 20.25 14.76
C GLY A 96 -1.17 21.48 15.56
N PRO A 97 -2.44 21.94 15.48
CA PRO A 97 -2.92 23.08 16.25
C PRO A 97 -2.85 22.89 17.78
N GLN A 98 -2.79 21.64 18.25
CA GLN A 98 -2.72 21.30 19.68
C GLN A 98 -1.28 21.32 20.21
N ARG A 99 -0.29 21.56 19.34
CA ARG A 99 1.14 21.52 19.64
C ARG A 99 1.82 22.88 19.37
N PRO A 100 1.72 23.85 20.31
CA PRO A 100 2.32 25.16 20.14
C PRO A 100 3.85 25.12 20.05
N ASP A 101 4.47 24.05 20.56
CA ASP A 101 5.91 23.82 20.50
C ASP A 101 6.45 23.66 19.07
N LEU A 102 5.61 23.26 18.12
CA LEU A 102 5.95 23.19 16.70
C LEU A 102 6.24 24.57 16.08
N PHE A 103 5.75 25.65 16.70
CA PHE A 103 5.82 27.02 16.19
C PHE A 103 6.73 27.93 17.01
N ILE A 104 7.49 27.38 17.96
CA ILE A 104 8.46 28.15 18.74
C ILE A 104 9.64 28.50 17.83
N GLY A 105 9.75 29.80 17.53
CA GLY A 105 10.73 30.33 16.58
C GLY A 105 10.27 30.20 15.14
N ASP A 106 11.22 30.28 14.23
CA ASP A 106 11.01 30.25 12.77
C ASP A 106 11.78 29.08 12.12
N GLU A 107 11.94 28.00 12.89
CA GLU A 107 12.61 26.77 12.46
C GLU A 107 11.56 25.79 11.89
N LEU A 108 11.55 25.66 10.57
CA LEU A 108 10.63 24.75 9.87
C LEU A 108 10.92 23.26 10.20
N GLY A 109 12.15 22.92 10.59
CA GLY A 109 12.58 21.54 10.83
C GLY A 109 11.76 20.79 11.88
N ARG A 110 11.29 21.44 12.95
CA ARG A 110 10.46 20.80 13.99
C ARG A 110 9.11 20.34 13.43
N LEU A 111 8.50 21.19 12.62
CA LEU A 111 7.25 20.91 11.96
C LEU A 111 7.40 19.83 10.90
N LEU A 112 8.48 19.85 10.12
CA LEU A 112 8.75 18.79 9.14
C LEU A 112 9.01 17.44 9.80
N LYS A 113 9.74 17.42 10.92
CA LYS A 113 9.92 16.22 11.72
C LYS A 113 8.57 15.67 12.21
N PHE A 114 7.72 16.53 12.75
CA PHE A 114 6.38 16.12 13.17
C PHE A 114 5.52 15.64 12.00
N TRP A 115 5.61 16.28 10.82
CA TRP A 115 4.91 15.82 9.63
C TRP A 115 5.41 14.45 9.18
N ALA A 116 6.72 14.20 9.22
CA ALA A 116 7.28 12.88 8.94
C ALA A 116 6.74 11.81 9.90
N THR A 117 6.57 12.13 11.19
CA THR A 117 5.88 11.28 12.18
C THR A 117 4.43 10.98 11.75
N CYS A 118 3.69 11.97 11.27
CA CYS A 118 2.34 11.77 10.71
C CYS A 118 2.37 10.86 9.47
N THR A 119 3.35 11.05 8.57
CA THR A 119 3.51 10.24 7.36
C THR A 119 3.83 8.78 7.70
N LYS A 120 4.73 8.53 8.64
CA LYS A 120 5.02 7.18 9.16
C LYS A 120 3.76 6.49 9.65
N ARG A 121 2.95 7.20 10.46
CA ARG A 121 1.68 6.70 10.98
C ARG A 121 0.71 6.36 9.85
N ALA A 122 0.53 7.26 8.88
CA ALA A 122 -0.35 7.05 7.73
C ALA A 122 0.08 5.83 6.88
N VAL A 123 1.38 5.68 6.62
CA VAL A 123 1.91 4.51 5.90
C VAL A 123 1.62 3.22 6.67
N LEU A 124 1.84 3.17 7.98
CA LEU A 124 1.51 1.98 8.76
C LEU A 124 0.02 1.67 8.77
N ILE A 125 -0.85 2.68 8.87
CA ILE A 125 -2.30 2.50 8.76
C ILE A 125 -2.66 1.86 7.41
N GLN A 126 -2.10 2.39 6.33
CA GLN A 126 -2.42 1.91 4.98
C GLN A 126 -1.85 0.52 4.70
N LEU A 127 -0.61 0.23 5.10
CA LEU A 127 -0.03 -1.11 4.95
C LEU A 127 -0.76 -2.15 5.78
N ARG A 128 -1.25 -1.77 6.96
CA ARG A 128 -2.12 -2.63 7.78
C ARG A 128 -3.45 -2.86 7.09
N TRP A 129 -4.04 -1.85 6.46
CA TRP A 129 -5.26 -1.95 5.66
C TRP A 129 -5.06 -2.84 4.43
N GLN A 130 -4.06 -2.59 3.58
CA GLN A 130 -3.79 -3.43 2.41
C GLN A 130 -3.51 -4.89 2.77
N ARG A 131 -2.72 -5.15 3.82
CA ARG A 131 -2.47 -6.53 4.25
C ARG A 131 -3.71 -7.23 4.80
N ARG A 132 -4.73 -6.49 5.26
CA ARG A 132 -6.04 -7.11 5.56
C ARG A 132 -6.70 -7.62 4.28
N HIS A 133 -6.54 -6.90 3.17
CA HIS A 133 -7.24 -7.19 1.90
C HIS A 133 -6.48 -8.09 0.93
N ILE A 134 -5.14 -8.17 0.99
CA ILE A 134 -4.35 -9.01 0.05
C ILE A 134 -4.67 -10.51 0.21
N ASP A 135 -5.13 -10.96 1.37
CA ASP A 135 -5.49 -12.36 1.59
C ASP A 135 -6.91 -12.70 1.09
N ASP A 136 -7.75 -11.68 0.82
CA ASP A 136 -9.10 -11.83 0.31
C ASP A 136 -9.16 -11.30 -1.14
N ASP A 137 -9.12 -12.19 -2.14
CA ASP A 137 -9.40 -11.89 -3.56
C ASP A 137 -10.84 -11.35 -3.80
N ILE A 138 -11.51 -10.81 -2.78
CA ILE A 138 -12.88 -10.32 -2.81
C ILE A 138 -12.83 -8.80 -2.81
N PRO A 139 -13.28 -8.13 -3.88
CA PRO A 139 -13.44 -6.68 -3.89
C PRO A 139 -14.52 -6.29 -2.88
N LEU A 140 -14.12 -5.96 -1.65
CA LEU A 140 -15.00 -5.33 -0.68
C LEU A 140 -14.97 -3.82 -0.96
N GLU A 141 -16.15 -3.20 -1.01
CA GLU A 141 -16.25 -1.72 -1.03
C GLU A 141 -15.43 -1.14 0.13
N PRO A 142 -14.78 0.03 -0.06
CA PRO A 142 -13.89 0.61 0.94
C PRO A 142 -14.68 0.98 2.21
N TYR A 143 -14.76 0.02 3.13
CA TYR A 143 -15.38 0.21 4.41
C TYR A 143 -14.43 1.03 5.29
N HIS A 144 -14.90 2.19 5.75
CA HIS A 144 -14.24 2.98 6.78
C HIS A 144 -14.38 2.26 8.14
N ALA A 145 -13.67 1.16 8.32
CA ALA A 145 -13.59 0.47 9.60
C ALA A 145 -12.90 1.37 10.65
N LEU A 146 -13.42 1.32 11.87
CA LEU A 146 -13.12 2.22 12.98
C LEU A 146 -11.61 2.48 13.18
N PRO A 147 -11.25 3.71 13.64
CA PRO A 147 -9.87 4.04 13.95
C PRO A 147 -9.30 3.11 15.03
N PRO A 148 -7.98 2.87 15.00
CA PRO A 148 -7.30 1.93 15.89
C PRO A 148 -7.21 2.50 17.32
N SER A 149 -7.13 1.58 18.29
CA SER A 149 -6.95 1.83 19.72
C SER A 149 -8.21 2.14 20.53
N ASP A 150 -9.31 1.44 20.28
CA ASP A 150 -10.29 1.26 21.36
C ASP A 150 -9.73 0.24 22.35
N ALA A 151 -9.08 0.75 23.40
CA ALA A 151 -8.57 -0.10 24.48
C ALA A 151 -9.70 -0.91 25.11
N ASP A 152 -10.93 -0.40 25.12
CA ASP A 152 -12.09 -1.10 25.65
C ASP A 152 -12.49 -2.25 24.73
N LEU A 153 -12.43 -2.08 23.40
CA LEU A 153 -12.59 -3.19 22.45
C LEU A 153 -11.52 -4.26 22.66
N ALA A 154 -10.27 -3.84 22.83
CA ALA A 154 -9.16 -4.77 23.03
C ALA A 154 -9.33 -5.59 24.33
N ILE A 155 -9.73 -4.95 25.42
CA ILE A 155 -10.01 -5.59 26.72
C ILE A 155 -11.24 -6.52 26.61
N SER A 156 -12.30 -6.06 25.94
CA SER A 156 -13.54 -6.84 25.73
C SER A 156 -13.25 -8.11 24.94
N LEU A 157 -12.50 -7.97 23.84
CA LEU A 157 -12.07 -9.09 23.00
C LEU A 157 -11.12 -10.04 23.76
N GLN A 158 -10.25 -9.52 24.64
CA GLN A 158 -9.39 -10.36 25.49
C GLN A 158 -10.22 -11.25 26.40
N THR A 159 -11.20 -10.62 27.05
CA THR A 159 -12.08 -11.25 28.03
C THR A 159 -12.92 -12.31 27.35
N LEU A 160 -13.46 -12.02 26.16
CA LEU A 160 -14.20 -12.98 25.34
C LEU A 160 -13.33 -14.14 24.84
N LEU A 161 -12.13 -13.87 24.34
CA LEU A 161 -11.23 -14.93 23.89
C LEU A 161 -10.81 -15.84 25.06
N ALA A 162 -10.66 -15.31 26.27
CA ALA A 162 -10.37 -16.10 27.45
C ALA A 162 -11.50 -17.08 27.82
N THR A 163 -12.77 -16.74 27.52
CA THR A 163 -13.93 -17.63 27.75
C THR A 163 -14.12 -18.62 26.60
N ILE A 164 -13.84 -18.23 25.36
CA ILE A 164 -14.00 -19.06 24.16
C ILE A 164 -12.88 -20.11 24.01
N LEU A 165 -11.64 -19.72 24.32
CA LEU A 165 -10.45 -20.55 24.21
C LEU A 165 -10.22 -21.30 25.52
N ILE A 166 -10.79 -22.50 25.60
CA ILE A 166 -10.89 -23.30 26.82
C ILE A 166 -9.52 -23.89 27.18
N THR A 167 -8.84 -24.48 26.20
CA THR A 167 -7.59 -25.22 26.45
C THR A 167 -6.34 -24.37 26.17
N ALA A 168 -5.22 -24.73 26.81
CA ALA A 168 -3.93 -24.10 26.54
C ALA A 168 -3.44 -24.35 25.10
N GLU A 169 -3.80 -25.49 24.50
CA GLU A 169 -3.52 -25.78 23.08
C GLU A 169 -4.30 -24.85 22.16
N GLU A 170 -5.59 -24.64 22.42
CA GLU A 170 -6.43 -23.74 21.63
C GLU A 170 -5.90 -22.30 21.66
N ARG A 171 -5.50 -21.81 22.84
CA ARG A 171 -4.88 -20.48 22.99
C ARG A 171 -3.59 -20.35 22.21
N LEU A 172 -2.74 -21.38 22.24
CA LEU A 172 -1.48 -21.38 21.49
C LEU A 172 -1.74 -21.40 19.98
N VAL A 173 -2.65 -22.24 19.49
CA VAL A 173 -2.99 -22.32 18.06
C VAL A 173 -3.62 -21.01 17.59
N PHE A 174 -4.55 -20.43 18.37
CA PHE A 174 -5.15 -19.14 18.05
C PHE A 174 -4.10 -18.03 17.93
N GLU A 175 -3.22 -17.91 18.91
CA GLU A 175 -2.13 -16.92 18.92
C GLU A 175 -1.21 -17.09 17.70
N LEU A 176 -0.76 -18.32 17.41
CA LEU A 176 0.15 -18.55 16.29
C LEU A 176 -0.53 -18.35 14.92
N LEU A 177 -1.76 -18.81 14.76
CA LEU A 177 -2.44 -18.82 13.47
C LEU A 177 -3.13 -17.49 13.16
N MET A 178 -3.91 -16.95 14.10
CA MET A 178 -4.74 -15.76 13.89
C MET A 178 -4.00 -14.46 14.19
N VAL A 179 -3.10 -14.47 15.18
CA VAL A 179 -2.38 -13.24 15.60
C VAL A 179 -1.03 -13.12 14.90
N GLN A 180 -0.30 -14.23 14.74
CA GLN A 180 1.06 -14.24 14.20
C GLN A 180 1.16 -14.75 12.75
N GLY A 181 0.07 -15.25 12.16
CA GLY A 181 0.01 -15.65 10.75
C GLY A 181 0.80 -16.92 10.38
N TYR A 182 1.14 -17.78 11.35
CA TYR A 182 1.82 -19.06 11.05
C TYR A 182 0.87 -20.02 10.33
N LYS A 183 1.43 -20.77 9.37
CA LYS A 183 0.70 -21.86 8.71
C LYS A 183 0.60 -23.06 9.66
N PRO A 184 -0.49 -23.85 9.61
CA PRO A 184 -0.63 -25.05 10.45
C PRO A 184 0.57 -26.01 10.39
N ALA A 185 1.17 -26.17 9.21
CA ALA A 185 2.36 -27.00 9.03
C ALA A 185 3.60 -26.45 9.76
N GLU A 186 3.77 -25.13 9.80
CA GLU A 186 4.86 -24.46 10.51
C GLU A 186 4.65 -24.58 12.02
N ILE A 187 3.40 -24.48 12.50
CA ILE A 187 3.05 -24.69 13.91
C ILE A 187 3.39 -26.11 14.36
N ALA A 188 2.98 -27.12 13.58
CA ALA A 188 3.28 -28.52 13.89
C ALA A 188 4.78 -28.81 13.86
N ALA A 189 5.51 -28.26 12.88
CA ALA A 189 6.96 -28.41 12.80
C ALA A 189 7.71 -27.71 13.95
N ARG A 190 7.18 -26.59 14.46
CA ARG A 190 7.81 -25.80 15.52
C ARG A 190 7.53 -26.33 16.92
N PHE A 191 6.40 -27.00 17.13
CA PHE A 191 5.98 -27.57 18.42
C PHE A 191 5.60 -29.06 18.31
N PRO A 192 6.53 -29.93 17.85
CA PRO A 192 6.26 -31.34 17.60
C PRO A 192 5.87 -32.11 18.86
N GLU A 193 6.33 -31.66 20.04
CA GLU A 193 5.98 -32.25 21.33
C GLU A 193 4.54 -31.97 21.77
N ARG A 194 3.91 -30.92 21.21
CA ARG A 194 2.51 -30.56 21.50
C ARG A 194 1.56 -31.01 20.40
N PHE A 195 2.00 -30.98 19.15
CA PHE A 195 1.18 -31.34 18.00
C PHE A 195 1.83 -32.50 17.25
N ALA A 196 1.28 -33.72 17.45
CA ALA A 196 1.78 -34.93 16.82
C ALA A 196 1.80 -34.84 15.28
N ASP A 197 0.83 -34.13 14.70
CA ASP A 197 0.73 -33.89 13.26
C ASP A 197 -0.01 -32.58 12.95
N VAL A 198 0.08 -32.15 11.68
CA VAL A 198 -0.58 -30.94 11.18
C VAL A 198 -2.11 -31.04 11.20
N GLY A 199 -2.67 -32.25 11.10
CA GLY A 199 -4.11 -32.50 11.16
C GLY A 199 -4.69 -32.13 12.53
N ARG A 200 -3.96 -32.37 13.62
CA ARG A 200 -4.34 -31.89 14.96
C ARG A 200 -4.44 -30.37 15.02
N VAL A 201 -3.49 -29.65 14.41
CA VAL A 201 -3.52 -28.18 14.36
C VAL A 201 -4.73 -27.69 13.55
N TYR A 202 -5.02 -28.32 12.42
CA TYR A 202 -6.21 -28.01 11.61
C TYR A 202 -7.52 -28.23 12.39
N ALA A 203 -7.64 -29.35 13.10
CA ALA A 203 -8.83 -29.65 13.91
C ALA A 203 -9.04 -28.61 15.03
N LEU A 204 -7.95 -28.18 15.70
CA LEU A 204 -8.01 -27.11 16.70
C LEU A 204 -8.41 -25.77 16.06
N ALA A 205 -7.80 -25.39 14.92
CA ALA A 205 -8.14 -24.16 14.22
C ALA A 205 -9.62 -24.11 13.80
N GLN A 206 -10.15 -25.22 13.25
CA GLN A 206 -11.56 -25.33 12.88
C GLN A 206 -12.48 -25.19 14.10
N ARG A 207 -12.16 -25.85 15.21
CA ARG A 207 -12.91 -25.76 16.47
C ARG A 207 -12.92 -24.33 17.01
N ILE A 208 -11.77 -23.67 17.03
CA ILE A 208 -11.62 -22.27 17.46
C ILE A 208 -12.49 -21.36 16.59
N ARG A 209 -12.37 -21.45 15.27
CA ARG A 209 -13.16 -20.64 14.33
C ARG A 209 -14.66 -20.82 14.52
N ARG A 210 -15.12 -22.07 14.66
CA ARG A 210 -16.54 -22.40 14.92
C ARG A 210 -17.04 -21.73 16.20
N ARG A 211 -16.29 -21.84 17.30
CA ARG A 211 -16.70 -21.23 18.58
C ARG A 211 -16.65 -19.69 18.52
N CYS A 212 -15.65 -19.12 17.87
CA CYS A 212 -15.57 -17.67 17.67
C CYS A 212 -16.76 -17.15 16.87
N TRP A 213 -17.09 -17.79 15.75
CA TRP A 213 -18.21 -17.38 14.90
C TRP A 213 -19.58 -17.63 15.55
N ALA A 214 -19.75 -18.71 16.31
CA ALA A 214 -21.00 -19.01 17.00
C ALA A 214 -21.22 -18.15 18.26
N ASN A 215 -20.21 -17.42 18.74
CA ASN A 215 -20.34 -16.58 19.92
C ASN A 215 -21.10 -15.28 19.58
N PRO A 216 -22.25 -15.01 20.25
CA PRO A 216 -23.09 -13.86 19.90
C PRO A 216 -22.44 -12.51 20.23
N GLU A 217 -21.64 -12.43 21.30
CA GLU A 217 -20.95 -11.19 21.67
C GLU A 217 -19.85 -10.84 20.66
N LEU A 218 -19.09 -11.82 20.17
CA LEU A 218 -18.14 -11.60 19.08
C LEU A 218 -18.82 -11.18 17.79
N ARG A 219 -19.95 -11.80 17.42
CA ARG A 219 -20.75 -11.39 16.26
C ARG A 219 -21.24 -9.95 16.40
N GLN A 220 -21.68 -9.57 17.59
CA GLN A 220 -22.11 -8.21 17.89
C GLN A 220 -20.95 -7.21 17.77
N LEU A 221 -19.78 -7.54 18.33
CA LEU A 221 -18.57 -6.72 18.20
C LEU A 221 -18.11 -6.60 16.74
N ALA A 222 -18.31 -7.64 15.94
CA ALA A 222 -18.04 -7.64 14.49
C ALA A 222 -19.09 -6.86 13.69
N GLY A 223 -20.14 -6.34 14.32
CA GLY A 223 -21.22 -5.60 13.66
C GLY A 223 -22.21 -6.48 12.90
N ILE A 224 -22.15 -7.81 13.05
CA ILE A 224 -23.06 -8.76 12.40
C ILE A 224 -24.43 -8.67 13.06
N ARG A 225 -25.38 -8.01 12.39
CA ARG A 225 -26.77 -7.89 12.85
C ARG A 225 -27.57 -9.12 12.44
N GLY A 226 -27.94 -9.97 13.40
CA GLY A 226 -28.83 -11.10 13.18
C GLY A 226 -29.03 -11.92 14.45
N ASP A 227 -30.16 -12.62 14.54
CA ASP A 227 -30.38 -13.61 15.58
C ASP A 227 -29.25 -14.65 15.53
N ALA A 228 -28.73 -15.04 16.69
CA ALA A 228 -27.75 -16.11 16.80
C ALA A 228 -28.24 -17.33 16.01
N PRO A 229 -27.33 -18.09 15.36
CA PRO A 229 -27.70 -19.20 14.50
C PRO A 229 -28.70 -20.13 15.19
N ALA A 230 -29.92 -20.23 14.63
CA ALA A 230 -31.05 -20.89 15.27
C ALA A 230 -30.73 -22.37 15.50
N GLY A 231 -30.46 -22.75 16.75
CA GLY A 231 -30.11 -24.13 17.13
C GLY A 231 -28.80 -24.28 17.91
N THR A 232 -28.00 -23.22 18.09
CA THR A 232 -26.86 -23.26 19.02
C THR A 232 -27.31 -22.90 20.43
N ASP A 233 -27.98 -23.84 21.12
CA ASP A 233 -28.05 -23.76 22.58
C ASP A 233 -26.62 -23.77 23.13
N SER A 234 -26.31 -22.88 24.08
CA SER A 234 -25.00 -22.81 24.74
C SER A 234 -24.54 -24.18 25.30
N ALA A 235 -25.49 -25.05 25.64
CA ALA A 235 -25.25 -26.43 26.05
C ALA A 235 -24.70 -27.33 24.92
N ASN A 236 -25.05 -27.09 23.65
CA ASN A 236 -24.56 -27.87 22.51
C ASN A 236 -23.12 -27.52 22.12
N LEU A 237 -22.62 -26.32 22.43
CA LEU A 237 -21.21 -25.96 22.20
C LEU A 237 -20.24 -26.85 22.99
N ALA A 238 -20.64 -27.31 24.19
CA ALA A 238 -19.88 -28.28 24.97
C ALA A 238 -20.01 -29.73 24.44
N ALA A 239 -21.13 -30.06 23.77
CA ALA A 239 -21.36 -31.38 23.18
C ALA A 239 -20.59 -31.60 21.86
N ILE A 240 -20.31 -30.54 21.10
CA ILE A 240 -19.50 -30.57 19.86
C ILE A 240 -18.08 -31.13 20.11
N ASP A 241 -17.55 -30.98 21.33
CA ASP A 241 -16.21 -31.49 21.69
C ASP A 241 -16.12 -33.02 21.78
N GLN A 242 -17.24 -33.72 22.02
CA GLN A 242 -17.21 -35.18 22.20
C GLN A 242 -17.24 -35.94 20.86
N ASN A 243 -17.87 -35.40 19.82
CA ASN A 243 -17.99 -36.07 18.51
C ASN A 243 -16.78 -35.90 17.58
N SER A 244 -15.87 -34.96 17.86
CA SER A 244 -14.67 -34.72 17.04
C SER A 244 -13.43 -35.52 17.49
N SER A 245 -13.57 -36.41 18.48
CA SER A 245 -12.46 -37.08 19.17
C SER A 245 -12.06 -38.46 18.61
N ASN A 246 -12.56 -38.89 17.45
CA ASN A 246 -12.16 -40.15 16.81
C ASN A 246 -11.36 -39.91 15.51
N PRO A 247 -10.02 -39.75 15.56
CA PRO A 247 -9.19 -39.88 14.39
C PRO A 247 -9.02 -41.39 14.09
N SER A 248 -9.98 -41.99 13.39
CA SER A 248 -9.78 -43.30 12.81
C SER A 248 -8.64 -43.24 11.80
N ALA A 249 -7.66 -44.13 11.96
CA ALA A 249 -6.46 -44.27 11.14
C ALA A 249 -6.79 -44.34 9.64
N ALA A 250 -6.71 -43.20 8.95
CA ALA A 250 -6.69 -43.14 7.50
C ALA A 250 -5.26 -42.79 7.08
N ALA A 251 -4.63 -43.76 6.40
CA ALA A 251 -3.25 -43.72 5.95
C ALA A 251 -2.88 -42.39 5.26
N SER A 252 -1.68 -41.93 5.60
CA SER A 252 -0.94 -40.84 4.98
C SER A 252 -0.70 -41.11 3.49
N SER A 253 -1.72 -40.89 2.66
CA SER A 253 -1.53 -40.62 1.25
C SER A 253 -1.29 -39.12 1.09
N SER A 254 -0.26 -38.77 0.31
CA SER A 254 0.05 -37.40 -0.09
C SER A 254 -1.18 -36.75 -0.71
N ARG A 255 -2.02 -36.07 0.09
CA ARG A 255 -3.11 -35.23 -0.38
C ARG A 255 -2.49 -34.07 -1.14
N LYS A 256 -2.52 -34.17 -2.47
CA LYS A 256 -2.37 -33.03 -3.34
C LYS A 256 -3.38 -31.98 -2.84
N LYS A 257 -2.88 -30.81 -2.43
CA LYS A 257 -3.70 -29.68 -2.00
C LYS A 257 -4.73 -29.41 -3.11
N VAL A 258 -5.95 -29.90 -2.94
CA VAL A 258 -7.09 -29.31 -3.65
C VAL A 258 -7.20 -27.96 -2.99
N ARG A 259 -6.79 -26.90 -3.69
CA ARG A 259 -7.08 -25.53 -3.26
C ARG A 259 -8.58 -25.53 -2.94
N GLY A 260 -8.97 -25.08 -1.75
CA GLY A 260 -10.36 -24.61 -1.55
C GLY A 260 -10.68 -23.60 -2.66
N PRO A 261 -11.95 -23.33 -2.98
CA PRO A 261 -12.30 -22.51 -4.13
C PRO A 261 -11.72 -21.09 -4.01
N THR A 262 -10.47 -20.91 -4.42
CA THR A 262 -9.87 -19.64 -4.77
C THR A 262 -10.72 -19.14 -5.93
N SER A 263 -11.36 -17.99 -5.75
CA SER A 263 -12.41 -17.41 -6.59
C SER A 263 -13.77 -18.13 -6.58
N LEU A 264 -14.57 -17.88 -5.54
CA LEU A 264 -16.04 -17.87 -5.64
C LEU A 264 -16.53 -16.62 -6.41
N GLU A 265 -15.82 -16.19 -7.46
CA GLU A 265 -16.37 -15.23 -8.44
C GLU A 265 -17.18 -16.02 -9.47
N MET A 266 -18.42 -16.35 -9.12
CA MET A 266 -19.37 -16.81 -10.12
C MET A 266 -19.79 -15.63 -10.99
N ARG A 267 -19.22 -15.54 -12.19
CA ARG A 267 -19.84 -14.78 -13.29
C ARG A 267 -21.15 -15.47 -13.64
N ILE A 268 -22.27 -14.92 -13.16
CA ILE A 268 -23.61 -15.36 -13.52
C ILE A 268 -23.78 -15.10 -15.02
N ASN A 269 -23.62 -16.14 -15.84
CA ASN A 269 -23.97 -16.09 -17.25
C ASN A 269 -25.49 -15.97 -17.36
N SER A 270 -25.98 -14.74 -17.57
CA SER A 270 -27.39 -14.35 -17.60
C SER A 270 -28.19 -14.87 -18.82
N SER A 271 -27.72 -15.92 -19.51
CA SER A 271 -28.33 -16.41 -20.76
C SER A 271 -29.14 -17.70 -20.64
N SER A 272 -29.43 -18.19 -19.43
CA SER A 272 -30.22 -19.42 -19.24
C SER A 272 -31.70 -19.11 -18.98
N LYS A 273 -32.55 -19.58 -19.90
CA LYS A 273 -34.03 -19.54 -19.90
C LYS A 273 -34.64 -19.66 -18.50
N GLU A 274 -35.48 -18.69 -18.15
CA GLU A 274 -36.42 -18.65 -17.03
C GLU A 274 -37.34 -19.89 -17.03
N GLY A 275 -36.87 -20.98 -16.44
CA GLY A 275 -37.65 -22.19 -16.21
C GLY A 275 -37.66 -22.50 -14.73
N SER A 276 -38.60 -21.91 -13.99
CA SER A 276 -39.11 -22.31 -12.66
C SER A 276 -38.21 -23.25 -11.84
N ALA A 277 -36.95 -22.86 -11.61
CA ALA A 277 -36.10 -23.51 -10.63
C ALA A 277 -36.64 -23.07 -9.27
N MET A 278 -37.51 -23.91 -8.71
CA MET A 278 -38.10 -23.69 -7.40
C MET A 278 -37.01 -23.29 -6.40
N ASN A 279 -37.31 -22.29 -5.57
CA ASN A 279 -36.55 -21.92 -4.37
C ASN A 279 -36.52 -23.12 -3.41
N ILE A 280 -35.68 -24.12 -3.69
CA ILE A 280 -35.43 -25.21 -2.76
C ILE A 280 -34.59 -24.59 -1.63
N PRO A 281 -35.11 -24.52 -0.38
CA PRO A 281 -34.34 -23.99 0.74
C PRO A 281 -33.07 -24.84 0.94
N CYS A 282 -32.02 -24.24 1.52
CA CYS A 282 -30.84 -25.02 1.85
C CYS A 282 -31.18 -26.01 2.98
N GLU A 283 -30.96 -27.31 2.74
CA GLU A 283 -31.22 -28.38 3.72
C GLU A 283 -30.03 -28.65 4.65
N LEU A 284 -28.86 -28.08 4.33
CA LEU A 284 -27.65 -28.22 5.14
C LEU A 284 -27.72 -27.31 6.37
N ASP A 285 -27.28 -27.84 7.51
CA ASP A 285 -27.12 -27.05 8.72
C ASP A 285 -25.95 -26.06 8.58
N GLU A 286 -25.96 -25.04 9.44
CA GLU A 286 -24.96 -23.99 9.37
C GLU A 286 -23.55 -24.49 9.72
N ALA A 287 -23.43 -25.53 10.54
CA ALA A 287 -22.15 -26.15 10.87
C ALA A 287 -21.49 -26.82 9.65
N SER A 288 -22.29 -27.43 8.76
CA SER A 288 -21.81 -28.00 7.49
C SER A 288 -21.45 -26.91 6.48
N LEU A 289 -22.26 -25.84 6.39
CA LEU A 289 -21.96 -24.69 5.54
C LEU A 289 -20.69 -23.94 6.01
N PHE A 290 -20.49 -23.82 7.32
CA PHE A 290 -19.28 -23.27 7.90
C PHE A 290 -18.02 -24.10 7.55
N ASP A 291 -18.13 -25.43 7.63
CA ASP A 291 -17.05 -26.33 7.22
C ASP A 291 -16.73 -26.21 5.74
N TYR A 292 -17.75 -25.96 4.91
CA TYR A 292 -17.57 -25.68 3.50
C TYR A 292 -16.77 -24.40 3.30
N VAL A 293 -17.20 -23.31 3.94
CA VAL A 293 -16.53 -21.99 3.91
C VAL A 293 -15.07 -22.08 4.35
N THR A 294 -14.80 -22.81 5.43
CA THR A 294 -13.45 -22.95 5.99
C THR A 294 -12.59 -24.02 5.31
N GLY A 295 -13.13 -24.73 4.31
CA GLY A 295 -12.42 -25.73 3.52
C GLY A 295 -12.24 -27.10 4.19
N PHE A 296 -12.96 -27.36 5.30
CA PHE A 296 -12.93 -28.64 6.02
C PHE A 296 -14.10 -29.58 5.68
N ALA A 297 -15.05 -29.13 4.85
CA ALA A 297 -16.20 -29.94 4.50
C ALA A 297 -15.80 -31.27 3.82
N PRO A 298 -16.44 -32.38 4.20
CA PRO A 298 -16.29 -33.64 3.49
C PRO A 298 -16.80 -33.51 2.04
N VAL A 299 -16.42 -34.44 1.18
CA VAL A 299 -16.67 -34.35 -0.28
C VAL A 299 -18.17 -34.26 -0.57
N GLU A 300 -18.99 -34.98 0.20
CA GLU A 300 -20.43 -35.06 0.06
C GLU A 300 -21.11 -33.70 0.35
N VAL A 301 -20.65 -33.01 1.41
CA VAL A 301 -21.17 -31.67 1.77
C VAL A 301 -20.77 -30.65 0.70
N ARG A 302 -19.53 -30.71 0.18
CA ARG A 302 -19.09 -29.84 -0.92
C ARG A 302 -19.97 -30.03 -2.15
N ALA A 303 -20.19 -31.28 -2.57
CA ALA A 303 -21.05 -31.58 -3.70
C ALA A 303 -22.50 -31.10 -3.48
N ALA A 304 -23.03 -31.24 -2.26
CA ALA A 304 -24.37 -30.78 -1.91
C ALA A 304 -24.51 -29.24 -1.94
N VAL A 305 -23.51 -28.51 -1.44
CA VAL A 305 -23.48 -27.04 -1.51
C VAL A 305 -23.41 -26.60 -2.96
N GLU A 306 -22.46 -27.13 -3.75
CA GLU A 306 -22.25 -26.76 -5.14
C GLU A 306 -23.45 -27.09 -6.05
N ALA A 307 -24.24 -28.11 -5.70
CA ALA A 307 -25.45 -28.49 -6.44
C ALA A 307 -26.67 -27.60 -6.14
N ASN A 308 -26.67 -26.81 -5.05
CA ASN A 308 -27.81 -26.00 -4.63
C ASN A 308 -27.43 -24.51 -4.45
N LEU A 309 -27.98 -23.66 -5.31
CA LEU A 309 -27.73 -22.21 -5.28
C LEU A 309 -28.11 -21.55 -3.94
N ALA A 310 -29.17 -22.01 -3.27
CA ALA A 310 -29.54 -21.48 -1.96
C ALA A 310 -28.48 -21.78 -0.89
N CYS A 311 -27.87 -22.97 -0.93
CA CYS A 311 -26.76 -23.32 -0.04
C CYS A 311 -25.49 -22.53 -0.37
N LEU A 312 -25.18 -22.29 -1.64
CA LEU A 312 -24.07 -21.43 -2.04
C LEU A 312 -24.25 -19.99 -1.53
N VAL A 313 -25.43 -19.40 -1.73
CA VAL A 313 -25.74 -18.04 -1.25
C VAL A 313 -25.61 -17.98 0.28
N ARG A 314 -26.15 -18.97 1.00
CA ARG A 314 -26.01 -19.01 2.47
C ARG A 314 -24.56 -19.20 2.91
N ALA A 315 -23.78 -20.05 2.24
CA ALA A 315 -22.36 -20.22 2.49
C ALA A 315 -21.58 -18.92 2.24
N GLN A 316 -21.91 -18.14 1.20
CA GLN A 316 -21.33 -16.81 0.96
C GLN A 316 -21.66 -15.82 2.09
N THR A 317 -22.90 -15.84 2.60
CA THR A 317 -23.25 -15.04 3.78
C THR A 317 -22.41 -15.44 4.99
N ILE A 318 -22.29 -16.74 5.27
CA ILE A 318 -21.46 -17.23 6.38
C ILE A 318 -19.99 -16.87 6.17
N ALA A 319 -19.47 -16.95 4.94
CA ALA A 319 -18.10 -16.52 4.63
C ALA A 319 -17.87 -15.04 4.96
N ALA A 320 -18.79 -14.16 4.58
CA ALA A 320 -18.71 -12.74 4.91
C ALA A 320 -18.79 -12.49 6.43
N GLU A 321 -19.63 -13.23 7.16
CA GLU A 321 -19.69 -13.17 8.62
C GLU A 321 -18.40 -13.66 9.29
N VAL A 322 -17.83 -14.77 8.80
CA VAL A 322 -16.56 -15.31 9.31
C VAL A 322 -15.43 -14.33 9.07
N ALA A 323 -15.36 -13.72 7.90
CA ALA A 323 -14.36 -12.70 7.58
C ALA A 323 -14.46 -11.50 8.54
N GLN A 324 -15.67 -11.01 8.85
CA GLN A 324 -15.87 -9.93 9.82
C GLN A 324 -15.39 -10.31 11.24
N VAL A 325 -15.59 -11.55 11.67
CA VAL A 325 -15.09 -12.04 12.97
C VAL A 325 -13.57 -12.22 12.95
N GLU A 326 -13.00 -12.77 11.86
CA GLU A 326 -11.55 -12.93 11.73
C GLU A 326 -10.82 -11.58 11.63
N GLU A 327 -11.46 -10.55 11.05
CA GLU A 327 -10.94 -9.19 11.00
C GLU A 327 -10.72 -8.61 12.41
N LEU A 328 -11.57 -8.96 13.38
CA LEU A 328 -11.36 -8.56 14.78
C LEU A 328 -10.07 -9.13 15.37
N PHE A 329 -9.62 -10.30 14.90
CA PHE A 329 -8.43 -10.97 15.40
C PHE A 329 -7.15 -10.54 14.70
N TYR A 330 -7.26 -10.04 13.47
CA TYR A 330 -6.10 -9.57 12.72
C TYR A 330 -5.38 -8.48 13.52
N ARG A 331 -4.16 -8.79 13.95
CA ARG A 331 -3.31 -7.90 14.75
C ARG A 331 -3.94 -7.44 16.07
N TYR A 332 -4.86 -8.23 16.61
CA TYR A 332 -5.49 -7.98 17.91
C TYR A 332 -4.46 -7.72 19.04
N GLY A 333 -3.39 -8.52 19.07
CA GLY A 333 -2.31 -8.35 20.04
C GLY A 333 -1.24 -7.32 19.64
N CYS A 334 -1.33 -6.74 18.43
CA CYS A 334 -0.35 -5.79 17.96
C CYS A 334 -0.66 -4.38 18.46
N PRO A 335 0.38 -3.61 18.81
CA PRO A 335 0.21 -2.22 19.16
C PRO A 335 -0.35 -1.39 18.01
N ALA A 336 -1.06 -0.32 18.35
CA ALA A 336 -1.57 0.63 17.38
C ALA A 336 -0.40 1.33 16.63
N PRO A 337 -0.58 1.80 15.38
CA PRO A 337 0.47 2.45 14.61
C PRO A 337 1.14 3.62 15.35
N GLU A 338 0.34 4.37 16.09
CA GLU A 338 0.76 5.51 16.91
C GLU A 338 1.77 5.11 17.95
N GLN A 339 1.53 3.97 18.59
CA GLN A 339 2.39 3.49 19.66
C GLN A 339 3.67 2.85 19.10
N LEU A 340 3.65 2.25 17.91
CA LEU A 340 4.88 1.82 17.23
C LEU A 340 5.77 3.01 16.85
N VAL A 341 5.16 4.07 16.32
CA VAL A 341 5.89 5.31 16.01
C VAL A 341 6.41 5.96 17.30
N ALA A 342 5.60 6.02 18.36
CA ALA A 342 6.05 6.53 19.66
C ALA A 342 7.18 5.68 20.27
N TYR A 343 7.14 4.35 20.10
CA TYR A 343 8.22 3.46 20.53
C TYR A 343 9.52 3.75 19.76
N GLN A 344 9.43 3.89 18.44
CA GLN A 344 10.57 4.22 17.58
C GLN A 344 11.18 5.58 17.97
N GLU A 345 10.35 6.58 18.21
CA GLU A 345 10.79 7.95 18.54
C GLU A 345 11.19 8.13 20.01
N ASP A 346 11.33 7.03 20.76
CA ASP A 346 11.73 7.03 22.16
C ASP A 346 10.73 7.74 23.11
N GLN A 347 9.48 7.91 22.68
CA GLN A 347 8.42 8.62 23.43
C GLN A 347 7.66 7.71 24.41
N LEU A 348 7.83 6.39 24.32
CA LEU A 348 7.26 5.47 25.31
C LEU A 348 8.19 5.32 26.52
N GLU A 349 7.62 5.55 27.71
CA GLU A 349 8.31 5.45 28.99
C GLU A 349 7.81 4.28 29.84
N GLY A 350 8.59 3.91 30.86
CA GLY A 350 8.19 3.00 31.94
C GLY A 350 7.69 1.63 31.48
N THR A 351 6.54 1.23 32.02
CA THR A 351 5.92 -0.09 31.79
C THR A 351 5.44 -0.26 30.35
N ALA A 352 4.92 0.80 29.72
CA ALA A 352 4.46 0.75 28.33
C ALA A 352 5.60 0.33 27.39
N ARG A 353 6.78 0.93 27.54
CA ARG A 353 7.96 0.55 26.76
C ARG A 353 8.37 -0.91 26.92
N LEU A 354 8.29 -1.45 28.15
CA LEU A 354 8.63 -2.85 28.42
C LEU A 354 7.63 -3.82 27.78
N VAL A 355 6.33 -3.52 27.86
CA VAL A 355 5.27 -4.30 27.20
C VAL A 355 5.50 -4.32 25.69
N PHE A 356 5.80 -3.16 25.10
CA PHE A 356 6.15 -3.05 23.68
C PHE A 356 7.35 -3.87 23.31
N LYS A 357 8.45 -3.73 24.04
CA LYS A 357 9.68 -4.49 23.81
C LYS A 357 9.43 -6.00 23.85
N ARG A 358 8.58 -6.47 24.78
CA ARG A 358 8.18 -7.89 24.87
C ARG A 358 7.38 -8.32 23.65
N HIS A 359 6.38 -7.54 23.22
CA HIS A 359 5.59 -7.83 22.03
C HIS A 359 6.47 -7.88 20.77
N LEU A 360 7.37 -6.92 20.62
CA LEU A 360 8.29 -6.84 19.49
C LEU A 360 9.28 -8.00 19.44
N ALA A 361 9.58 -8.65 20.58
CA ALA A 361 10.43 -9.84 20.58
C ALA A 361 9.75 -11.06 19.93
N THR A 362 8.41 -11.07 19.86
CA THR A 362 7.64 -12.23 19.38
C THR A 362 6.85 -11.96 18.10
N CYS A 363 6.48 -10.72 17.80
CA CYS A 363 5.66 -10.38 16.64
C CYS A 363 6.49 -9.98 15.42
N ALA A 364 6.56 -10.87 14.42
CA ALA A 364 7.27 -10.62 13.15
C ALA A 364 6.68 -9.44 12.36
N HIS A 365 5.35 -9.22 12.42
CA HIS A 365 4.71 -8.11 11.70
C HIS A 365 5.14 -6.74 12.24
N CYS A 366 5.13 -6.56 13.56
CA CYS A 366 5.56 -5.31 14.17
C CYS A 366 7.08 -5.09 14.04
N GLN A 367 7.88 -6.16 14.01
CA GLN A 367 9.32 -6.07 13.68
C GLN A 367 9.53 -5.54 12.25
N ALA A 368 8.79 -6.07 11.26
CA ALA A 368 8.87 -5.61 9.89
C ALA A 368 8.41 -4.14 9.74
N GLU A 369 7.37 -3.74 10.47
CA GLU A 369 6.93 -2.34 10.51
C GLU A 369 7.98 -1.42 11.15
N LEU A 370 8.62 -1.83 12.24
CA LEU A 370 9.72 -1.06 12.81
C LEU A 370 10.93 -0.96 11.88
N ALA A 371 11.24 -2.01 11.12
CA ALA A 371 12.30 -1.95 10.12
C ALA A 371 11.96 -0.91 9.03
N LEU A 372 10.71 -0.91 8.54
CA LEU A 372 10.22 0.14 7.63
C LEU A 372 10.33 1.54 8.25
N LEU A 373 9.90 1.71 9.50
CA LEU A 373 10.01 3.00 10.19
C LEU A 373 11.47 3.46 10.35
N ALA A 374 12.41 2.54 10.62
CA ALA A 374 13.83 2.85 10.68
C ALA A 374 14.36 3.38 9.34
N HIS A 375 13.81 2.93 8.21
CA HIS A 375 14.13 3.50 6.90
C HIS A 375 13.62 4.93 6.75
N PHE A 376 12.43 5.26 7.27
CA PHE A 376 11.96 6.65 7.31
C PHE A 376 12.92 7.57 8.08
N ASP A 377 13.53 7.10 9.18
CA ASP A 377 14.51 7.90 9.93
C ASP A 377 15.85 8.04 9.20
N ALA A 378 16.22 7.03 8.40
CA ALA A 378 17.44 7.07 7.61
C ALA A 378 17.33 8.04 6.43
N VAL A 379 16.11 8.35 5.97
CA VAL A 379 15.86 9.40 4.95
C VAL A 379 16.06 10.76 5.62
N PRO A 380 17.10 11.51 5.28
CA PRO A 380 17.34 12.79 5.94
C PRO A 380 16.22 13.77 5.57
N LEU A 381 15.48 14.24 6.57
CA LEU A 381 14.40 15.24 6.42
C LEU A 381 14.90 16.55 5.77
N ASP A 382 16.17 16.85 6.03
CA ASP A 382 16.82 18.11 5.70
C ASP A 382 17.76 18.01 4.51
N GLN A 383 18.10 16.80 4.05
CA GLN A 383 18.90 16.72 2.85
C GLN A 383 17.93 16.96 1.67
N PRO A 384 18.21 17.94 0.80
CA PRO A 384 17.89 17.71 -0.61
C PRO A 384 18.46 16.33 -0.89
N GLY A 385 17.61 15.29 -0.93
CA GLY A 385 18.17 13.94 -1.03
C GLY A 385 19.09 13.86 -2.24
N PRO A 386 19.84 12.78 -2.46
CA PRO A 386 20.57 12.62 -3.72
C PRO A 386 19.67 12.87 -4.95
N LEU A 387 18.36 12.71 -4.75
CA LEU A 387 17.24 13.06 -5.62
C LEU A 387 16.74 14.53 -5.63
N ALA A 388 17.38 15.52 -5.01
CA ALA A 388 17.09 16.94 -5.32
C ALA A 388 17.62 17.35 -6.69
N GLN A 389 18.46 16.48 -7.28
CA GLN A 389 18.73 16.39 -8.71
C GLN A 389 17.95 15.26 -9.41
N VAL A 390 17.01 14.59 -8.74
CA VAL A 390 16.04 13.71 -9.41
C VAL A 390 14.72 14.44 -9.48
N ARG A 391 14.80 15.47 -10.32
CA ARG A 391 14.08 15.47 -11.59
C ARG A 391 13.16 14.27 -11.79
N GLN A 392 11.87 14.55 -11.91
CA GLN A 392 10.83 13.55 -12.11
C GLN A 392 11.18 12.73 -13.36
N VAL A 393 11.55 11.45 -13.19
CA VAL A 393 11.77 10.52 -14.31
C VAL A 393 10.41 10.24 -14.94
N VAL A 394 10.02 11.03 -15.92
CA VAL A 394 8.83 10.74 -16.69
C VAL A 394 9.26 9.82 -17.82
N GLU A 395 8.87 8.55 -17.70
CA GLU A 395 8.89 7.64 -18.84
C GLU A 395 7.91 8.19 -19.87
N ALA A 396 8.44 8.76 -20.95
CA ALA A 396 7.59 9.22 -22.03
C ALA A 396 6.98 7.99 -22.70
N ILE A 397 5.74 7.67 -22.32
CA ILE A 397 5.00 6.53 -22.85
C ILE A 397 4.82 6.78 -24.34
N LEU A 398 5.31 5.85 -25.15
CA LEU A 398 5.00 5.81 -26.59
C LEU A 398 3.48 5.76 -26.74
N GLN A 399 2.87 6.88 -27.12
CA GLN A 399 1.65 6.84 -27.91
C GLN A 399 2.11 6.73 -29.36
N PRO A 400 2.11 5.54 -29.97
CA PRO A 400 2.47 5.41 -31.37
C PRO A 400 1.45 6.21 -32.18
N ALA A 401 1.83 7.40 -32.64
CA ALA A 401 1.15 8.02 -33.76
C ALA A 401 1.28 7.02 -34.93
N LEU A 402 0.13 6.48 -35.36
CA LEU A 402 -0.06 5.51 -36.44
C LEU A 402 1.12 5.41 -37.40
N THR A 403 1.83 4.28 -37.34
CA THR A 403 3.02 3.97 -38.12
C THR A 403 2.72 3.91 -39.62
N LEU A 404 2.96 5.01 -40.32
CA LEU A 404 3.15 5.06 -41.77
C LEU A 404 4.58 5.55 -42.00
N GLN A 405 5.53 4.62 -42.04
CA GLN A 405 6.97 4.88 -42.22
C GLN A 405 7.25 5.59 -43.56
N LEU A 406 7.06 6.91 -43.59
CA LEU A 406 7.57 7.76 -44.65
C LEU A 406 8.94 8.28 -44.21
N ARG A 407 9.95 8.12 -45.07
CA ARG A 407 11.33 8.60 -44.88
C ARG A 407 11.30 10.08 -44.47
N GLY A 408 11.70 10.38 -43.23
CA GLY A 408 11.74 11.75 -42.69
C GLY A 408 10.65 12.12 -41.68
N GLN A 409 9.89 11.15 -41.15
CA GLN A 409 8.86 11.42 -40.15
C GLN A 409 9.47 11.63 -38.74
N ALA A 410 8.99 12.66 -38.05
CA ALA A 410 9.36 12.92 -36.66
C ALA A 410 8.65 11.94 -35.71
N GLN A 411 9.35 11.47 -34.69
CA GLN A 411 8.79 10.70 -33.58
C GLN A 411 8.38 11.67 -32.48
N ILE A 412 7.17 11.51 -31.96
CA ILE A 412 6.63 12.39 -30.91
C ILE A 412 6.45 11.58 -29.63
N TYR A 413 7.02 12.08 -28.55
CA TYR A 413 6.86 11.54 -27.20
C TYR A 413 6.15 12.58 -26.35
N SER A 414 5.16 12.16 -25.56
CA SER A 414 4.35 13.08 -24.76
C SER A 414 4.36 12.68 -23.30
N THR A 415 4.40 13.70 -22.45
CA THR A 415 4.19 13.64 -21.01
C THR A 415 3.12 14.68 -20.64
N PRO A 416 2.56 14.66 -19.43
CA PRO A 416 1.58 15.67 -19.01
C PRO A 416 2.10 17.12 -19.07
N GLN A 417 3.42 17.33 -19.08
CA GLN A 417 4.04 18.65 -18.97
C GLN A 417 4.88 19.04 -20.19
N VAL A 418 5.34 18.07 -20.99
CA VAL A 418 6.27 18.29 -22.11
C VAL A 418 5.94 17.37 -23.29
N LEU A 419 5.98 17.94 -24.49
CA LEU A 419 5.98 17.25 -25.77
C LEU A 419 7.41 17.27 -26.33
N ILE A 420 7.92 16.10 -26.74
CA ILE A 420 9.26 15.94 -27.29
C ILE A 420 9.11 15.48 -28.74
N THR A 421 9.63 16.26 -29.69
CA THR A 421 9.61 15.92 -31.11
C THR A 421 11.01 15.58 -31.58
N LEU A 422 11.25 14.34 -31.99
CA LEU A 422 12.53 13.84 -32.46
C LEU A 422 12.53 13.63 -33.98
N SER A 423 13.48 14.21 -34.68
CA SER A 423 13.70 14.05 -36.12
C SER A 423 15.04 13.39 -36.38
N LEU A 424 15.05 12.31 -37.15
CA LEU A 424 16.27 11.57 -37.50
C LEU A 424 16.63 11.80 -38.97
N ARG A 425 17.85 12.27 -39.24
CA ARG A 425 18.36 12.51 -40.60
C ARG A 425 19.61 11.66 -40.87
N HIS A 426 19.61 10.94 -41.98
CA HIS A 426 20.77 10.17 -42.45
C HIS A 426 21.75 11.05 -43.23
N MET A 427 23.05 11.01 -42.91
CA MET A 427 24.09 11.73 -43.65
C MET A 427 24.67 10.84 -44.77
N ALA A 428 24.54 11.25 -46.04
CA ALA A 428 25.03 10.46 -47.17
C ALA A 428 26.53 10.64 -47.44
N ARG A 429 27.29 9.53 -47.51
CA ARG A 429 27.80 8.87 -48.74
C ARG A 429 29.01 7.94 -48.50
N SER A 430 29.61 7.92 -47.31
CA SER A 430 30.76 7.03 -47.02
C SER A 430 30.77 6.38 -45.64
N SER A 431 29.89 6.77 -44.71
CA SER A 431 29.67 6.06 -43.44
C SER A 431 28.21 6.20 -43.00
N PRO A 432 27.56 5.14 -42.44
CA PRO A 432 26.17 5.20 -41.98
C PRO A 432 26.10 6.00 -40.68
N ARG A 433 26.14 7.33 -40.81
CA ARG A 433 26.06 8.26 -39.69
C ARG A 433 24.72 8.96 -39.70
N TRP A 434 24.11 8.99 -38.53
CA TRP A 434 22.82 9.63 -38.28
C TRP A 434 23.00 10.91 -37.49
N THR A 435 22.09 11.85 -37.70
CA THR A 435 21.92 13.05 -36.89
C THR A 435 20.52 13.00 -36.30
N LEU A 436 20.43 13.06 -34.97
CA LEU A 436 19.18 13.18 -34.23
C LEU A 436 19.01 14.64 -33.80
N THR A 437 17.91 15.25 -34.18
CA THR A 437 17.51 16.58 -33.71
C THR A 437 16.25 16.42 -32.89
N GLY A 438 16.18 17.06 -31.73
CA GLY A 438 14.99 17.05 -30.90
C GLY A 438 14.58 18.45 -30.45
N GLU A 439 13.28 18.63 -30.22
CA GLU A 439 12.68 19.88 -29.76
C GLU A 439 11.73 19.58 -28.60
N LEU A 440 11.78 20.43 -27.56
CA LEU A 440 10.83 20.39 -26.45
C LEU A 440 9.80 21.51 -26.62
N SER A 441 8.52 21.15 -26.52
CA SER A 441 7.41 22.09 -26.47
C SER A 441 6.46 21.75 -25.32
N ALA A 442 5.65 22.71 -24.92
CA ALA A 442 4.53 22.45 -24.02
C ALA A 442 3.45 21.61 -24.73
N PRO A 443 2.56 20.91 -24.00
CA PRO A 443 1.53 20.05 -24.60
C PRO A 443 0.55 20.78 -25.54
N ASP A 444 0.44 22.11 -25.42
CA ASP A 444 -0.37 22.98 -26.29
C ASP A 444 0.37 23.43 -27.56
N GLY A 445 1.62 23.01 -27.75
CA GLY A 445 2.49 23.38 -28.87
C GLY A 445 3.24 24.69 -28.71
N SER A 446 3.09 25.39 -27.57
CA SER A 446 3.91 26.56 -27.27
C SER A 446 5.36 26.18 -26.92
N PRO A 447 6.34 27.10 -27.04
CA PRO A 447 7.72 26.83 -26.66
C PRO A 447 7.83 26.37 -25.20
N PHE A 448 8.69 25.38 -24.94
CA PHE A 448 8.93 24.93 -23.57
C PHE A 448 9.59 26.06 -22.75
N MET A 449 8.94 26.45 -21.65
CA MET A 449 9.37 27.59 -20.82
C MET A 449 10.50 27.24 -19.83
N GLY A 450 10.83 25.95 -19.64
CA GLY A 450 11.90 25.51 -18.75
C GLY A 450 13.26 25.55 -19.42
N THR A 451 14.33 25.68 -18.63
CA THR A 451 15.70 25.63 -19.16
C THR A 451 16.15 24.18 -19.29
N ILE A 452 16.63 23.79 -20.48
CA ILE A 452 17.29 22.50 -20.69
C ILE A 452 18.72 22.65 -20.19
N GLU A 453 19.09 21.92 -19.13
CA GLU A 453 20.44 21.99 -18.57
C GLU A 453 21.37 21.01 -19.28
N GLU A 454 20.85 19.84 -19.67
CA GLU A 454 21.65 18.78 -20.30
C GLU A 454 20.75 17.93 -21.22
N VAL A 455 21.32 17.42 -22.30
CA VAL A 455 20.74 16.31 -23.08
C VAL A 455 21.86 15.35 -23.43
N ARG A 456 21.66 14.06 -23.12
CA ARG A 456 22.64 13.02 -23.42
C ARG A 456 21.98 11.78 -23.99
N LEU A 457 22.72 11.10 -24.85
CA LEU A 457 22.33 9.83 -25.47
C LEU A 457 23.25 8.72 -24.96
N ALA A 458 22.70 7.80 -24.19
CA ALA A 458 23.42 6.65 -23.65
C ALA A 458 23.26 5.44 -24.59
N ALA A 459 24.38 4.92 -25.10
CA ALA A 459 24.38 3.70 -25.89
C ALA A 459 24.30 2.46 -24.98
N THR A 460 23.68 1.38 -25.45
CA THR A 460 23.65 0.11 -24.68
C THR A 460 25.07 -0.43 -24.39
N ALA A 461 26.01 -0.15 -25.29
CA ALA A 461 27.43 -0.48 -25.15
C ALA A 461 28.28 0.67 -25.73
N GLY A 462 28.55 1.70 -24.92
CA GLY A 462 29.38 2.82 -25.33
C GLY A 462 29.33 3.97 -24.33
N PRO A 463 30.21 4.98 -24.48
CA PRO A 463 30.14 6.20 -23.68
C PRO A 463 28.91 7.03 -24.03
N ASP A 464 28.41 7.79 -23.06
CA ASP A 464 27.32 8.75 -23.26
C ASP A 464 27.78 9.87 -24.20
N GLN A 465 26.89 10.26 -25.12
CA GLN A 465 27.15 11.34 -26.06
C GLN A 465 26.28 12.56 -25.70
N PRO A 466 26.88 13.72 -25.35
CA PRO A 466 26.13 14.94 -25.08
C PRO A 466 25.60 15.56 -26.39
N ALA A 467 24.46 16.23 -26.30
CA ALA A 467 23.88 17.00 -27.41
C ALA A 467 24.38 18.45 -27.44
N GLU A 468 24.42 19.04 -28.63
CA GLU A 468 24.54 20.49 -28.82
C GLU A 468 23.16 21.11 -28.55
N LEU A 469 23.07 22.03 -27.57
CA LEU A 469 21.84 22.75 -27.22
C LEU A 469 21.82 24.11 -27.90
N ASP A 470 20.66 24.51 -28.41
CA ASP A 470 20.39 25.85 -28.96
C ASP A 470 19.53 26.67 -27.98
N GLU A 471 19.51 28.00 -28.15
CA GLU A 471 18.77 28.94 -27.29
C GLU A 471 17.25 28.72 -27.36
N ASP A 472 16.76 28.17 -28.47
CA ASP A 472 15.33 27.90 -28.71
C ASP A 472 14.85 26.56 -28.12
N GLY A 473 15.65 25.89 -27.28
CA GLY A 473 15.28 24.60 -26.67
C GLY A 473 15.36 23.41 -27.64
N THR A 474 16.01 23.60 -28.79
CA THR A 474 16.34 22.54 -29.75
C THR A 474 17.68 21.90 -29.38
N PHE A 475 17.81 20.59 -29.53
CA PHE A 475 19.06 19.88 -29.33
C PHE A 475 19.45 19.02 -30.53
N THR A 476 20.75 18.88 -30.78
CA THR A 476 21.29 18.10 -31.90
C THR A 476 22.40 17.14 -31.46
N LEU A 477 22.28 15.87 -31.84
CA LEU A 477 23.26 14.81 -31.66
C LEU A 477 23.73 14.34 -33.05
N ARG A 478 25.03 14.47 -33.33
CA ARG A 478 25.62 14.19 -34.65
C ARG A 478 26.44 12.90 -34.64
N ASN A 479 26.68 12.33 -35.82
CA ASN A 479 27.57 11.18 -36.02
C ASN A 479 27.16 9.92 -35.25
N LEU A 480 25.87 9.71 -35.05
CA LEU A 480 25.34 8.55 -34.35
C LEU A 480 25.46 7.29 -35.23
N ALA A 481 25.94 6.19 -34.66
CA ALA A 481 25.91 4.88 -35.30
C ALA A 481 24.48 4.31 -35.26
N ALA A 482 24.22 3.28 -36.08
CA ALA A 482 22.99 2.51 -35.92
C ALA A 482 23.05 1.71 -34.61
N GLY A 483 21.93 1.64 -33.88
CA GLY A 483 21.87 0.96 -32.59
C GLY A 483 20.69 1.34 -31.72
N ARG A 484 20.67 0.76 -30.51
CA ARG A 484 19.69 1.04 -29.46
C ARG A 484 20.28 1.96 -28.40
N TYR A 485 19.58 3.06 -28.18
CA TYR A 485 19.97 4.14 -27.29
C TYR A 485 18.91 4.43 -26.24
N GLN A 486 19.34 5.07 -25.16
CA GLN A 486 18.49 5.76 -24.20
C GLN A 486 18.72 7.26 -24.34
N LEU A 487 17.65 8.03 -24.50
CA LEU A 487 17.73 9.49 -24.51
C LEU A 487 17.33 10.02 -23.13
N ILE A 488 18.21 10.82 -22.55
CA ILE A 488 18.03 11.45 -21.24
C ILE A 488 18.06 12.96 -21.48
N ILE A 489 16.94 13.62 -21.20
CA ILE A 489 16.80 15.08 -21.31
C ILE A 489 16.58 15.62 -19.92
N VAL A 490 17.39 16.60 -19.54
CA VAL A 490 17.50 17.04 -18.16
C VAL A 490 17.23 18.54 -18.09
N THR A 491 16.09 18.93 -17.51
CA THR A 491 15.61 20.32 -17.41
C THR A 491 15.70 20.84 -15.97
N THR A 492 15.37 22.10 -15.70
CA THR A 492 15.34 22.65 -14.33
C THR A 492 14.44 21.86 -13.38
N ASP A 493 13.36 21.28 -13.91
CA ASP A 493 12.28 20.69 -13.11
C ASP A 493 12.11 19.17 -13.34
N LEU A 494 12.59 18.64 -14.48
CA LEU A 494 12.26 17.28 -14.97
C LEU A 494 13.48 16.54 -15.56
N GLU A 495 13.41 15.20 -15.56
CA GLU A 495 14.35 14.31 -16.24
C GLU A 495 13.50 13.39 -17.10
N LEU A 496 13.55 13.59 -18.41
CA LEU A 496 12.74 12.83 -19.34
C LEU A 496 13.62 11.68 -19.83
N LEU A 497 13.15 10.45 -19.61
CA LEU A 497 13.85 9.23 -20.01
C LEU A 497 13.07 8.51 -21.12
N ILE A 498 13.69 8.40 -22.29
CA ILE A 498 13.23 7.55 -23.38
C ILE A 498 14.09 6.29 -23.41
N LYS A 499 13.55 5.19 -22.85
CA LYS A 499 14.28 3.92 -22.62
C LYS A 499 14.72 3.18 -23.89
N ALA A 500 14.06 3.42 -25.02
CA ALA A 500 14.29 2.67 -26.24
C ALA A 500 14.14 3.57 -27.46
N LEU A 501 15.25 4.20 -27.85
CA LEU A 501 15.37 4.92 -29.11
C LEU A 501 16.19 4.05 -30.08
N ILE A 502 15.59 3.66 -31.20
CA ILE A 502 16.27 2.88 -32.24
C ILE A 502 16.71 3.85 -33.33
N ILE A 503 18.01 3.88 -33.62
CA ILE A 503 18.61 4.70 -34.67
C ILE A 503 19.11 3.76 -35.77
N GLY A 504 18.61 3.95 -37.00
CA GLY A 504 18.94 3.09 -38.13
C GLY A 504 18.32 1.68 -38.07
N GLU A 505 18.61 0.87 -39.07
CA GLU A 505 18.29 -0.56 -39.06
C GLU A 505 19.31 -1.26 -38.16
N VAL A 506 18.81 -1.90 -37.11
CA VAL A 506 19.62 -2.81 -36.28
C VAL A 506 19.44 -4.17 -36.93
N ASP A 507 20.52 -4.72 -37.50
CA ASP A 507 20.52 -6.11 -37.96
C ASP A 507 20.14 -6.99 -36.77
N ALA A 508 19.06 -7.75 -36.92
CA ALA A 508 18.57 -8.63 -35.87
C ALA A 508 19.50 -9.85 -35.77
N ASP A 509 20.59 -9.70 -35.02
CA ASP A 509 21.46 -10.81 -34.61
C ASP A 509 20.80 -11.72 -33.56
#